data_AF-A0A7K4J7Z0-F1
#
_entry.id   AF-A0A7K4J7Z0-F1
#
_cell.length_a   1.000
_cell.length_b   1.000
_cell.length_c   1.000
_cell.angle_alpha   90.00
_cell.angle_beta   90.00
_cell.angle_gamma   90.00
#
_symmetry.space_group_name_H-M   'P 1'
#
loop_
_entity.id
_entity.type
_entity.pdbx_description
1 polymer ?
#
loop_
_entity_poly.entity_id
_entity_poly.type
_entity_poly.pdbx_seq_one_letter_code
_entity_poly.pdbx_strand_id
1 'polypeptide(L)'
;MTAEKTIPIINGKPEDTLDQEASSTNLVHSNDKKVHERGHWNNKVEFVLSVAGEIIGLGNVWRFPYLCYKNGGGAFLIPYVVFFICCGIPVFFLETALGQFTSEGGITCWRKVCPLFEGIGYATQVIEAHLNVYYIIILAWAIFYLFNCFTTELPWATCGHDWNTENCVEFQKLNMSNCSQVSLQNATSPVMEFWERRVLAISDGIEHIGNLRWELALCLLAAWTICYFCIWKGTKSTGKVVYVTATFPYIMLMILLIRGVTLPGAAEGIKFYLYPDLSRLSDPQVWVDAGTQIFFSYAICLGCLTALGSYNNYNNNCYR
;
A
#
# COMPACT_ATOMS: atom_id res chain seq x y z
N MET A 1 25.31 18.33 61.50
CA MET A 1 25.85 17.33 60.57
C MET A 1 25.25 15.98 60.94
N THR A 2 24.67 15.28 59.97
CA THR A 2 23.99 13.97 60.11
C THR A 2 24.97 12.89 60.58
N ALA A 3 24.70 12.01 61.55
CA ALA A 3 23.49 11.27 61.94
C ALA A 3 23.18 10.06 61.03
N GLU A 4 23.92 8.96 61.21
CA GLU A 4 23.48 7.62 60.82
C GLU A 4 22.40 7.11 61.77
N LYS A 5 21.38 6.40 61.25
CA LYS A 5 20.61 5.43 62.04
C LYS A 5 19.95 4.34 61.21
N THR A 6 20.15 3.13 61.71
CA THR A 6 19.82 1.78 61.26
C THR A 6 18.37 1.54 60.80
N ILE A 7 18.20 0.66 59.82
CA ILE A 7 16.93 0.09 59.36
C ILE A 7 16.57 -1.17 60.18
N PRO A 8 15.30 -1.36 60.58
CA PRO A 8 14.76 -2.68 60.91
C PRO A 8 13.71 -3.16 59.87
N ILE A 9 13.74 -4.45 59.56
CA ILE A 9 12.71 -5.18 58.79
C ILE A 9 11.84 -5.94 59.81
N ILE A 10 10.51 -6.03 59.60
CA ILE A 10 9.67 -7.20 59.95
C ILE A 10 8.27 -7.07 59.31
N ASN A 11 7.71 -8.19 58.86
CA ASN A 11 6.35 -8.32 58.31
C ASN A 11 5.30 -8.53 59.42
N GLY A 12 4.06 -8.06 59.22
CA GLY A 12 2.91 -8.46 60.04
C GLY A 12 1.62 -7.67 59.76
N LYS A 13 0.51 -8.38 59.55
CA LYS A 13 -0.90 -7.93 59.41
C LYS A 13 -1.77 -9.01 60.12
N PRO A 14 -3.07 -8.83 60.42
CA PRO A 14 -3.93 -7.62 60.45
C PRO A 14 -4.76 -7.48 61.78
N GLU A 15 -5.75 -6.55 61.77
CA GLU A 15 -6.96 -6.49 62.63
C GLU A 15 -6.75 -6.29 64.16
N ASP A 16 -7.50 -5.42 64.87
CA ASP A 16 -8.48 -4.38 64.51
C ASP A 16 -8.42 -3.28 65.63
N THR A 17 -9.18 -2.18 65.73
CA THR A 17 -10.50 -1.76 65.20
C THR A 17 -10.59 -0.20 65.14
N LEU A 18 -11.65 0.34 64.54
CA LEU A 18 -12.30 1.64 64.83
C LEU A 18 -11.44 2.91 65.07
N ASP A 19 -11.44 3.82 64.08
CA ASP A 19 -12.00 5.17 64.25
C ASP A 19 -12.34 5.79 62.88
N GLN A 20 -13.54 6.35 62.73
CA GLN A 20 -14.18 6.59 61.42
C GLN A 20 -14.55 8.06 61.20
N GLU A 21 -13.60 9.01 61.28
CA GLU A 21 -13.93 10.44 61.17
C GLU A 21 -12.84 11.35 60.57
N ALA A 22 -12.24 10.95 59.43
CA ALA A 22 -11.20 11.77 58.77
C ALA A 22 -11.09 11.65 57.22
N SER A 23 -12.17 11.34 56.49
CA SER A 23 -12.11 11.12 55.02
C SER A 23 -13.28 11.70 54.22
N SER A 24 -13.55 13.00 54.41
CA SER A 24 -14.63 13.71 53.71
C SER A 24 -14.22 15.03 53.03
N THR A 25 -12.92 15.36 52.98
CA THR A 25 -12.44 16.68 52.47
C THR A 25 -11.54 16.65 51.23
N ASN A 26 -11.17 15.46 50.70
CA ASN A 26 -10.24 15.35 49.56
C ASN A 26 -10.86 14.81 48.25
N LEU A 27 -12.21 14.78 48.14
CA LEU A 27 -12.93 14.23 46.98
C LEU A 27 -13.29 15.27 45.90
N VAL A 28 -12.65 16.45 45.89
CA VAL A 28 -12.98 17.54 44.95
C VAL A 28 -11.74 18.14 44.26
N HIS A 29 -10.95 17.32 43.54
CA HIS A 29 -10.39 17.69 42.22
C HIS A 29 -9.69 16.50 41.50
N SER A 30 -10.45 15.52 41.01
CA SER A 30 -9.89 14.47 40.13
C SER A 30 -10.83 14.08 38.97
N ASN A 31 -11.63 15.03 38.49
CA ASN A 31 -12.18 15.00 37.13
C ASN A 31 -11.15 15.52 36.11
N ASP A 32 -9.89 15.12 36.29
CA ASP A 32 -8.89 15.29 35.26
C ASP A 32 -9.28 14.42 34.07
N LYS A 33 -9.11 14.96 32.87
CA LYS A 33 -9.74 14.41 31.66
C LYS A 33 -9.35 12.94 31.51
N LYS A 34 -10.34 12.06 31.33
CA LYS A 34 -10.11 10.78 30.65
C LYS A 34 -9.69 11.10 29.22
N VAL A 35 -8.40 11.40 29.02
CA VAL A 35 -7.75 11.35 27.73
C VAL A 35 -8.03 9.95 27.22
N HIS A 36 -8.77 9.84 26.12
CA HIS A 36 -8.94 8.55 25.46
C HIS A 36 -7.55 8.11 25.02
N GLU A 37 -6.95 7.17 25.77
CA GLU A 37 -5.71 6.53 25.37
C GLU A 37 -5.88 6.00 23.94
N ARG A 38 -4.89 6.29 23.09
CA ARG A 38 -4.90 5.83 21.71
C ARG A 38 -5.05 4.31 21.74
N GLY A 39 -5.86 3.77 20.84
CA GLY A 39 -6.00 2.31 20.72
C GLY A 39 -4.64 1.65 20.48
N HIS A 40 -4.58 0.34 20.70
CA HIS A 40 -3.40 -0.46 20.36
C HIS A 40 -3.76 -1.56 19.37
N TRP A 41 -2.76 -2.05 18.63
CA TRP A 41 -2.87 -3.30 17.89
C TRP A 41 -3.15 -4.46 18.85
N ASN A 42 -4.00 -5.43 18.48
CA ASN A 42 -4.31 -6.53 19.40
C ASN A 42 -3.13 -7.50 19.56
N ASN A 43 -2.26 -7.58 18.55
CA ASN A 43 -1.02 -8.35 18.57
C ASN A 43 0.01 -7.80 17.56
N LYS A 44 1.27 -8.22 17.66
CA LYS A 44 2.35 -7.76 16.77
C LYS A 44 2.19 -8.22 15.31
N VAL A 45 1.49 -9.33 15.06
CA VAL A 45 1.24 -9.83 13.69
C VAL A 45 0.29 -8.90 12.93
N GLU A 46 -0.74 -8.37 13.57
CA GLU A 46 -1.65 -7.37 12.98
C GLU A 46 -0.90 -6.10 12.55
N PHE A 47 0.04 -5.63 13.37
CA PHE A 47 0.93 -4.51 13.00
C PHE A 47 1.80 -4.87 11.79
N VAL A 48 2.54 -5.98 11.85
CA VAL A 48 3.46 -6.41 10.77
C VAL A 48 2.72 -6.66 9.46
N LEU A 49 1.52 -7.27 9.49
CA LEU A 49 0.71 -7.48 8.29
C LEU A 49 0.08 -6.18 7.76
N SER A 50 -0.28 -5.23 8.62
CA SER A 50 -0.74 -3.90 8.18
C SER A 50 0.38 -3.14 7.47
N VAL A 51 1.58 -3.16 8.04
CA VAL A 51 2.79 -2.58 7.46
C VAL A 51 3.17 -3.26 6.14
N ALA A 52 3.12 -4.60 6.07
CA ALA A 52 3.36 -5.32 4.83
C ALA A 52 2.30 -4.97 3.76
N GLY A 53 1.02 -4.90 4.14
CA GLY A 53 -0.06 -4.51 3.23
C GLY A 53 0.09 -3.10 2.65
N GLU A 54 0.69 -2.17 3.40
CA GLU A 54 1.01 -0.81 2.93
C GLU A 54 2.15 -0.81 1.89
N ILE A 55 3.25 -1.52 2.18
CA ILE A 55 4.43 -1.61 1.30
C ILE A 55 4.10 -2.38 0.00
N ILE A 56 3.18 -3.35 0.06
CA ILE A 56 2.91 -4.29 -1.04
C ILE A 56 1.70 -3.83 -1.87
N GLY A 57 1.87 -2.68 -2.51
CA GLY A 57 0.92 -2.16 -3.49
C GLY A 57 1.10 -2.70 -4.91
N LEU A 58 0.16 -2.33 -5.81
CA LEU A 58 0.21 -2.64 -7.25
C LEU A 58 1.53 -2.24 -7.92
N GLY A 59 2.20 -1.19 -7.43
CA GLY A 59 3.50 -0.74 -7.93
C GLY A 59 4.59 -1.83 -7.92
N ASN A 60 4.53 -2.78 -6.99
CA ASN A 60 5.46 -3.91 -6.96
C ASN A 60 5.20 -4.93 -8.08
N VAL A 61 3.94 -5.05 -8.53
CA VAL A 61 3.51 -6.07 -9.50
C VAL A 61 3.82 -5.64 -10.94
N TRP A 62 3.67 -4.35 -11.28
CA TRP A 62 3.85 -3.87 -12.66
C TRP A 62 4.89 -2.75 -12.82
N ARG A 63 4.95 -1.78 -11.90
CA ARG A 63 5.86 -0.63 -12.01
C ARG A 63 7.33 -1.04 -11.79
N PHE A 64 7.61 -1.87 -10.78
CA PHE A 64 8.98 -2.36 -10.54
C PHE A 64 9.53 -3.18 -11.73
N PRO A 65 8.82 -4.19 -12.28
CA PRO A 65 9.29 -4.89 -13.47
C PRO A 65 9.48 -3.98 -14.69
N TYR A 66 8.56 -3.03 -14.90
CA TYR A 66 8.68 -2.06 -15.99
C TYR A 66 9.93 -1.16 -15.87
N LEU A 67 10.19 -0.62 -14.67
CA LEU A 67 11.38 0.22 -14.42
C LEU A 67 12.68 -0.58 -14.51
N CYS A 68 12.69 -1.80 -13.96
CA CYS A 68 13.83 -2.72 -14.05
C CYS A 68 14.17 -3.01 -15.52
N TYR A 69 13.18 -3.39 -16.34
CA TYR A 69 13.34 -3.55 -17.78
C TYR A 69 13.88 -2.28 -18.48
N LYS A 70 13.22 -1.13 -18.30
CA LYS A 70 13.58 0.15 -18.94
C LYS A 70 15.02 0.60 -18.60
N ASN A 71 15.50 0.28 -17.41
CA ASN A 71 16.75 0.81 -16.85
C ASN A 71 17.91 -0.20 -16.84
N GLY A 72 17.96 -1.08 -17.84
CA GLY A 72 19.08 -2.01 -18.07
C GLY A 72 18.88 -3.42 -17.52
N GLY A 73 17.61 -3.84 -17.35
CA GLY A 73 17.25 -5.16 -16.85
C GLY A 73 17.86 -5.42 -15.48
N GLY A 74 18.56 -6.55 -15.36
CA GLY A 74 19.21 -6.95 -14.09
C GLY A 74 20.21 -5.94 -13.52
N ALA A 75 20.73 -5.01 -14.33
CA ALA A 75 21.62 -3.95 -13.83
C ALA A 75 20.91 -2.99 -12.86
N PHE A 76 19.61 -2.72 -13.06
CA PHE A 76 18.80 -1.83 -12.22
C PHE A 76 18.74 -2.29 -10.74
N LEU A 77 18.95 -3.57 -10.48
CA LEU A 77 18.97 -4.13 -9.12
C LEU A 77 20.12 -3.54 -8.27
N ILE A 78 21.23 -3.11 -8.88
CA ILE A 78 22.37 -2.52 -8.17
C ILE A 78 21.99 -1.19 -7.48
N PRO A 79 21.56 -0.13 -8.20
CA PRO A 79 21.14 1.12 -7.56
C PRO A 79 19.91 0.93 -6.67
N TYR A 80 18.99 0.03 -7.02
CA TYR A 80 17.84 -0.30 -6.19
C TYR A 80 18.25 -0.85 -4.81
N VAL A 81 19.19 -1.80 -4.75
CA VAL A 81 19.70 -2.34 -3.48
C VAL A 81 20.50 -1.30 -2.69
N VAL A 82 21.25 -0.42 -3.36
CA VAL A 82 21.94 0.71 -2.70
C VAL A 82 20.93 1.64 -2.02
N PHE A 83 19.90 2.11 -2.73
CA PHE A 83 18.87 2.96 -2.14
C PHE A 83 18.04 2.24 -1.07
N PHE A 84 17.78 0.94 -1.22
CA PHE A 84 17.12 0.13 -0.20
C PHE A 84 17.90 0.14 1.13
N ILE A 85 19.20 -0.12 1.09
CA ILE A 85 20.05 -0.19 2.30
C ILE A 85 20.34 1.20 2.87
N CYS A 86 20.65 2.19 2.01
CA CYS A 86 21.09 3.52 2.45
C CYS A 86 19.94 4.49 2.77
N CYS A 87 18.74 4.30 2.21
CA CYS A 87 17.60 5.21 2.38
C CYS A 87 16.33 4.48 2.84
N GLY A 88 15.98 3.35 2.20
CA GLY A 88 14.78 2.57 2.51
C GLY A 88 14.72 2.13 3.98
N ILE A 89 15.65 1.25 4.40
CA ILE A 89 15.68 0.72 5.78
C ILE A 89 15.80 1.85 6.83
N PRO A 90 16.72 2.84 6.71
CA PRO A 90 16.89 3.86 7.75
C PRO A 90 15.67 4.77 7.92
N VAL A 91 15.05 5.23 6.82
CA VAL A 91 13.87 6.11 6.89
C VAL A 91 12.64 5.33 7.38
N PHE A 92 12.47 4.10 6.89
CA PHE A 92 11.40 3.21 7.33
C PHE A 92 11.42 2.95 8.85
N PHE A 93 12.61 2.65 9.38
CA PHE A 93 12.81 2.48 10.83
C PHE A 93 12.57 3.78 11.58
N LEU A 94 13.09 4.91 11.07
CA LEU A 94 12.92 6.24 11.67
C LEU A 94 11.44 6.60 11.83
N GLU A 95 10.63 6.50 10.78
CA GLU A 95 9.20 6.86 10.84
C GLU A 95 8.42 5.95 11.78
N THR A 96 8.69 4.64 11.75
CA THR A 96 8.06 3.67 12.63
C THR A 96 8.39 3.93 14.11
N ALA A 97 9.66 4.18 14.41
CA ALA A 97 10.12 4.48 15.77
C ALA A 97 9.61 5.85 16.26
N LEU A 98 9.59 6.85 15.38
CA LEU A 98 9.07 8.19 15.64
C LEU A 98 7.56 8.16 15.97
N GLY A 99 6.78 7.38 15.22
CA GLY A 99 5.36 7.12 15.50
C GLY A 99 5.16 6.47 16.86
N GLN A 100 5.88 5.38 17.14
CA GLN A 100 5.78 4.64 18.40
C GLN A 100 6.26 5.46 19.62
N PHE A 101 7.28 6.31 19.46
CA PHE A 101 7.81 7.15 20.54
C PHE A 101 6.85 8.30 20.91
N THR A 102 6.22 8.92 19.92
CA THR A 102 5.32 10.07 20.15
C THR A 102 3.89 9.68 20.48
N SER A 103 3.45 8.48 20.07
CA SER A 103 2.06 8.00 20.11
C SER A 103 1.06 8.95 19.43
N GLU A 104 1.51 9.64 18.38
CA GLU A 104 0.78 10.70 17.67
C GLU A 104 0.51 10.38 16.19
N GLY A 105 -0.40 11.12 15.56
CA GLY A 105 -0.57 11.08 14.11
C GLY A 105 0.50 11.87 13.36
N GLY A 106 0.56 11.75 12.04
CA GLY A 106 1.60 12.40 11.21
C GLY A 106 1.80 13.90 11.48
N ILE A 107 0.73 14.67 11.67
CA ILE A 107 0.80 16.11 11.99
C ILE A 107 1.26 16.35 13.43
N THR A 108 0.57 15.75 14.42
CA THR A 108 0.81 16.02 15.84
C THR A 108 2.15 15.48 16.34
N CYS A 109 2.71 14.50 15.64
CA CYS A 109 4.07 14.00 15.82
C CYS A 109 5.12 15.10 15.58
N TRP A 110 5.10 15.74 14.40
CA TRP A 110 6.02 16.84 14.09
C TRP A 110 5.90 17.99 15.09
N ARG A 111 4.68 18.35 15.52
CA ARG A 111 4.49 19.38 16.56
C ARG A 111 5.14 19.03 17.90
N LYS A 112 5.20 17.76 18.32
CA LYS A 112 5.91 17.34 19.54
C LYS A 112 7.43 17.38 19.40
N VAL A 113 7.95 17.12 18.20
CA VAL A 113 9.40 17.03 17.94
C VAL A 113 10.01 18.39 17.61
N CYS A 114 9.42 19.12 16.67
CA CYS A 114 9.83 20.45 16.26
C CYS A 114 8.64 21.19 15.63
N PRO A 115 7.97 22.12 16.37
CA PRO A 115 6.81 22.87 15.85
C PRO A 115 7.04 23.59 14.52
N LEU A 116 8.28 24.02 14.23
CA LEU A 116 8.65 24.65 12.95
C LEU A 116 8.38 23.72 11.74
N PHE A 117 8.44 22.41 11.94
CA PHE A 117 8.23 21.39 10.92
C PHE A 117 6.82 20.78 10.93
N GLU A 118 5.85 21.34 11.68
CA GLU A 118 4.44 20.91 11.65
C GLU A 118 3.84 20.95 10.23
N GLY A 119 4.33 21.87 9.38
CA GLY A 119 3.98 21.94 7.96
C GLY A 119 4.30 20.67 7.14
N ILE A 120 5.27 19.85 7.55
CA ILE A 120 5.56 18.57 6.89
C ILE A 120 4.36 17.63 6.99
N GLY A 121 3.76 17.52 8.18
CA GLY A 121 2.59 16.65 8.39
C GLY A 121 1.34 17.11 7.63
N TYR A 122 1.19 18.42 7.40
CA TYR A 122 0.13 18.94 6.54
C TYR A 122 0.41 18.64 5.05
N ALA A 123 1.66 18.79 4.61
CA ALA A 123 2.07 18.48 3.24
C ALA A 123 1.85 16.99 2.91
N THR A 124 2.21 16.06 3.81
CA THR A 124 1.97 14.63 3.55
C THR A 124 0.48 14.29 3.49
N GLN A 125 -0.37 14.92 4.31
CA GLN A 125 -1.82 14.70 4.22
C GLN A 125 -2.45 15.25 2.93
N VAL A 126 -1.90 16.34 2.37
CA VAL A 126 -2.31 16.80 1.02
C VAL A 126 -1.89 15.79 -0.05
N ILE A 127 -0.69 15.22 0.05
CA ILE A 127 -0.22 14.16 -0.87
C ILE A 127 -1.15 12.94 -0.78
N GLU A 128 -1.40 12.43 0.43
CA GLU A 128 -2.31 11.29 0.66
C GLU A 128 -3.72 11.54 0.13
N ALA A 129 -4.27 12.74 0.29
CA ALA A 129 -5.57 13.09 -0.28
C ALA A 129 -5.57 12.96 -1.82
N HIS A 130 -4.50 13.39 -2.51
CA HIS A 130 -4.37 13.24 -3.96
C HIS A 130 -4.15 11.78 -4.38
N LEU A 131 -3.36 11.01 -3.63
CA LEU A 131 -3.16 9.57 -3.89
C LEU A 131 -4.51 8.83 -3.83
N ASN A 132 -5.28 9.03 -2.77
CA ASN A 132 -6.57 8.38 -2.57
C ASN A 132 -7.57 8.67 -3.71
N VAL A 133 -7.57 9.87 -4.28
CA VAL A 133 -8.49 10.25 -5.38
C VAL A 133 -8.31 9.38 -6.62
N TYR A 134 -7.08 9.04 -7.02
CA TYR A 134 -6.87 8.22 -8.23
C TYR A 134 -6.68 6.73 -7.94
N TYR A 135 -6.11 6.34 -6.78
CA TYR A 135 -5.93 4.93 -6.44
C TYR A 135 -7.26 4.17 -6.29
N ILE A 136 -8.30 4.82 -5.77
CA ILE A 136 -9.63 4.19 -5.64
C ILE A 136 -10.26 3.91 -7.01
N ILE A 137 -9.92 4.68 -8.06
CA ILE A 137 -10.37 4.44 -9.44
C ILE A 137 -9.77 3.13 -9.99
N ILE A 138 -8.51 2.83 -9.66
CA ILE A 138 -7.87 1.57 -10.04
C ILE A 138 -8.58 0.38 -9.38
N LEU A 139 -9.00 0.52 -8.13
CA LEU A 139 -9.82 -0.50 -7.45
C LEU A 139 -11.21 -0.65 -8.10
N ALA A 140 -11.84 0.45 -8.52
CA ALA A 140 -13.10 0.41 -9.28
C ALA A 140 -12.96 -0.33 -10.62
N TRP A 141 -11.86 -0.13 -11.35
CA TRP A 141 -11.55 -0.92 -12.55
C TRP A 141 -11.36 -2.41 -12.22
N ALA A 142 -10.62 -2.75 -11.16
CA ALA A 142 -10.43 -4.14 -10.75
C ALA A 142 -11.77 -4.83 -10.39
N ILE A 143 -12.67 -4.12 -9.70
CA ILE A 143 -14.04 -4.61 -9.41
C ILE A 143 -14.85 -4.79 -10.71
N PHE A 144 -14.75 -3.86 -11.66
CA PHE A 144 -15.40 -3.98 -12.97
C PHE A 144 -14.93 -5.22 -13.74
N TYR A 145 -13.60 -5.44 -13.83
CA TYR A 145 -13.04 -6.64 -14.44
C TYR A 145 -13.45 -7.92 -13.70
N LEU A 146 -13.46 -7.92 -12.37
CA LEU A 146 -13.90 -9.06 -11.56
C LEU A 146 -15.34 -9.49 -11.88
N PHE A 147 -16.28 -8.54 -12.03
CA PHE A 147 -17.65 -8.88 -12.42
C PHE A 147 -17.74 -9.47 -13.84
N ASN A 148 -16.89 -9.00 -14.76
CA ASN A 148 -16.85 -9.53 -16.14
C ASN A 148 -16.18 -10.92 -16.24
N CYS A 149 -15.41 -11.35 -15.22
CA CYS A 149 -14.83 -12.70 -15.15
C CYS A 149 -15.87 -13.83 -14.90
N PHE A 150 -17.11 -13.51 -14.49
CA PHE A 150 -18.16 -14.52 -14.24
C PHE A 150 -18.92 -14.92 -15.52
N THR A 151 -18.20 -15.01 -16.64
CA THR A 151 -18.70 -15.34 -17.99
C THR A 151 -18.03 -16.61 -18.50
N THR A 152 -18.67 -17.34 -19.42
CA THR A 152 -18.11 -18.58 -19.99
C THR A 152 -16.95 -18.31 -20.95
N GLU A 153 -17.05 -17.23 -21.73
CA GLU A 153 -15.97 -16.67 -22.52
C GLU A 153 -15.72 -15.23 -22.06
N LEU A 154 -14.45 -14.88 -21.85
CA LEU A 154 -14.08 -13.56 -21.32
C LEU A 154 -14.36 -12.46 -22.37
N PRO A 155 -14.98 -11.32 -22.02
CA PRO A 155 -15.35 -10.26 -22.98
C PRO A 155 -14.20 -9.60 -23.76
N TRP A 156 -12.95 -9.85 -23.34
CA TRP A 156 -11.72 -9.38 -23.99
C TRP A 156 -10.93 -10.48 -24.71
N ALA A 157 -11.46 -11.71 -24.77
CA ALA A 157 -10.84 -12.82 -25.49
C ALA A 157 -11.21 -12.87 -26.98
N THR A 158 -12.37 -12.31 -27.35
CA THR A 158 -12.94 -12.37 -28.70
C THR A 158 -13.34 -11.01 -29.25
N CYS A 159 -13.34 -10.89 -30.58
CA CYS A 159 -13.90 -9.76 -31.32
C CYS A 159 -15.35 -10.06 -31.70
N GLY A 160 -16.16 -9.01 -31.88
CA GLY A 160 -17.57 -9.13 -32.32
C GLY A 160 -18.61 -8.64 -31.30
N HIS A 161 -18.17 -7.90 -30.27
CA HIS A 161 -19.05 -7.20 -29.35
C HIS A 161 -19.38 -5.78 -29.87
N ASP A 162 -20.45 -5.16 -29.34
CA ASP A 162 -20.92 -3.82 -29.74
C ASP A 162 -19.89 -2.68 -29.62
N TRP A 163 -18.82 -2.89 -28.84
CA TRP A 163 -17.72 -1.95 -28.65
C TRP A 163 -16.52 -2.18 -29.56
N ASN A 164 -16.50 -3.28 -30.32
CA ASN A 164 -15.39 -3.61 -31.21
C ASN A 164 -15.48 -2.85 -32.54
N THR A 165 -14.33 -2.61 -33.17
CA THR A 165 -14.27 -2.09 -34.54
C THR A 165 -13.97 -3.19 -35.56
N GLU A 166 -14.14 -2.87 -36.84
CA GLU A 166 -13.73 -3.73 -37.96
C GLU A 166 -12.21 -4.03 -37.97
N ASN A 167 -11.41 -3.25 -37.24
CA ASN A 167 -9.97 -3.47 -37.08
C ASN A 167 -9.61 -4.45 -35.94
N CYS A 168 -10.58 -4.96 -35.19
CA CYS A 168 -10.35 -5.92 -34.11
C CYS A 168 -9.89 -7.27 -34.67
N VAL A 169 -8.74 -7.76 -34.21
CA VAL A 169 -8.16 -9.02 -34.68
C VAL A 169 -7.78 -9.94 -33.52
N GLU A 170 -8.26 -11.18 -33.59
CA GLU A 170 -7.93 -12.25 -32.64
C GLU A 170 -6.58 -12.93 -32.99
N PHE A 171 -5.47 -12.26 -32.65
CA PHE A 171 -4.11 -12.71 -32.98
C PHE A 171 -3.80 -14.18 -32.65
N GLN A 172 -4.42 -14.76 -31.61
CA GLN A 172 -4.24 -16.17 -31.23
C GLN A 172 -4.88 -17.18 -32.20
N LYS A 173 -5.89 -16.77 -32.98
CA LYS A 173 -6.58 -17.62 -33.97
C LYS A 173 -6.10 -17.38 -35.41
N LEU A 174 -5.17 -16.46 -35.62
CA LEU A 174 -4.57 -16.20 -36.92
C LEU A 174 -3.63 -17.34 -37.34
N ASN A 175 -4.05 -18.13 -38.32
CA ASN A 175 -3.11 -18.99 -39.06
C ASN A 175 -2.21 -18.11 -39.95
N MET A 176 -0.92 -18.45 -40.01
CA MET A 176 0.14 -17.73 -40.73
C MET A 176 -0.19 -17.45 -42.22
N SER A 177 -1.08 -18.24 -42.82
CA SER A 177 -1.53 -18.14 -44.21
C SER A 177 -2.48 -16.98 -44.52
N ASN A 178 -3.24 -16.47 -43.54
CA ASN A 178 -4.19 -15.36 -43.75
C ASN A 178 -3.60 -13.97 -43.44
N CYS A 179 -2.34 -13.92 -42.99
CA CYS A 179 -1.66 -12.69 -42.59
C CYS A 179 -1.43 -11.70 -43.77
N SER A 180 -1.61 -12.15 -45.01
CA SER A 180 -1.42 -11.37 -46.24
C SER A 180 -2.62 -10.50 -46.65
N GLN A 181 -3.82 -10.70 -46.07
CA GLN A 181 -5.02 -9.94 -46.43
C GLN A 181 -5.44 -8.88 -45.40
N VAL A 182 -4.91 -8.93 -44.17
CA VAL A 182 -5.20 -7.95 -43.13
C VAL A 182 -4.08 -6.92 -43.10
N SER A 183 -4.42 -5.63 -43.22
CA SER A 183 -3.44 -4.55 -43.00
C SER A 183 -3.08 -4.47 -41.52
N LEU A 184 -2.05 -5.22 -41.13
CA LEU A 184 -1.61 -5.36 -39.74
C LEU A 184 -1.20 -4.04 -39.08
N GLN A 185 -0.97 -2.97 -39.86
CA GLN A 185 -0.56 -1.66 -39.36
C GLN A 185 -1.63 -0.95 -38.51
N ASN A 186 -2.92 -1.24 -38.73
CA ASN A 186 -4.03 -0.64 -37.99
C ASN A 186 -4.80 -1.66 -37.13
N ALA A 187 -4.33 -2.90 -37.00
CA ALA A 187 -5.04 -3.96 -36.30
C ALA A 187 -4.99 -3.76 -34.77
N THR A 188 -6.16 -3.79 -34.13
CA THR A 188 -6.33 -3.67 -32.67
C THR A 188 -6.60 -5.04 -32.05
N SER A 189 -6.17 -5.27 -30.81
CA SER A 189 -6.49 -6.51 -30.10
C SER A 189 -7.82 -6.37 -29.32
N PRO A 190 -8.60 -7.45 -29.12
CA PRO A 190 -9.83 -7.40 -28.35
C PRO A 190 -9.60 -6.92 -26.91
N VAL A 191 -8.42 -7.16 -26.34
CA VAL A 191 -8.02 -6.65 -25.01
C VAL A 191 -7.88 -5.12 -25.00
N MET A 192 -7.22 -4.55 -26.00
CA MET A 192 -7.07 -3.09 -26.12
C MET A 192 -8.41 -2.42 -26.37
N GLU A 193 -9.23 -2.95 -27.29
CA GLU A 193 -10.55 -2.36 -27.56
C GLU A 193 -11.51 -2.48 -26.37
N PHE A 194 -11.48 -3.60 -25.64
CA PHE A 194 -12.26 -3.72 -24.39
C PHE A 194 -11.84 -2.65 -23.38
N TRP A 195 -10.53 -2.46 -23.15
CA TRP A 195 -10.05 -1.43 -22.23
C TRP A 195 -10.43 -0.01 -22.68
N GLU A 196 -10.08 0.36 -23.91
CA GLU A 196 -10.21 1.73 -24.40
C GLU A 196 -11.67 2.11 -24.72
N ARG A 197 -12.44 1.21 -25.33
CA ARG A 197 -13.81 1.49 -25.82
C ARG A 197 -14.91 1.04 -24.86
N ARG A 198 -14.74 -0.10 -24.17
CA ARG A 198 -15.78 -0.67 -23.28
C ARG A 198 -15.65 -0.26 -21.83
N VAL A 199 -14.44 -0.33 -21.25
CA VAL A 199 -14.19 0.06 -19.85
C VAL A 199 -14.15 1.57 -19.74
N LEU A 200 -13.12 2.19 -20.33
CA LEU A 200 -12.89 3.63 -20.24
C LEU A 200 -13.86 4.44 -21.12
N ALA A 201 -14.09 3.98 -22.36
CA ALA A 201 -14.68 4.78 -23.43
C ALA A 201 -13.94 6.12 -23.60
N ILE A 202 -12.64 6.02 -23.90
CA ILE A 202 -11.72 7.15 -24.05
C ILE A 202 -12.29 8.16 -25.05
N SER A 203 -12.27 9.43 -24.65
CA SER A 203 -12.69 10.57 -25.44
C SER A 203 -11.55 11.16 -26.27
N ASP A 204 -11.88 12.05 -27.20
CA ASP A 204 -10.91 12.65 -28.15
C ASP A 204 -9.80 13.49 -27.48
N GLY A 205 -9.96 13.88 -26.21
CA GLY A 205 -8.94 14.61 -25.47
C GLY A 205 -9.39 15.05 -24.07
N ILE A 206 -8.44 15.55 -23.27
CA ILE A 206 -8.67 15.96 -21.87
C ILE A 206 -9.69 17.11 -21.72
N GLU A 207 -9.84 17.94 -22.76
CA GLU A 207 -10.84 19.02 -22.81
C GLU A 207 -12.28 18.50 -22.99
N HIS A 208 -12.43 17.24 -23.41
CA HIS A 208 -13.71 16.60 -23.69
C HIS A 208 -13.88 15.38 -22.78
N ILE A 209 -14.34 15.59 -21.55
CA ILE A 209 -14.47 14.52 -20.53
C ILE A 209 -15.47 13.42 -20.94
N GLY A 210 -16.38 13.69 -21.90
CA GLY A 210 -17.36 12.74 -22.40
C GLY A 210 -18.50 12.48 -21.40
N ASN A 211 -19.08 11.27 -21.45
CA ASN A 211 -20.23 10.88 -20.64
C ASN A 211 -19.82 10.02 -19.44
N LEU A 212 -20.48 10.20 -18.30
CA LEU A 212 -20.23 9.41 -17.10
C LEU A 212 -20.53 7.92 -17.34
N ARG A 213 -19.53 7.06 -17.11
CA ARG A 213 -19.64 5.60 -17.16
C ARG A 213 -20.32 5.09 -15.89
N TRP A 214 -21.65 5.03 -15.88
CA TRP A 214 -22.46 4.66 -14.70
C TRP A 214 -22.06 3.33 -14.04
N GLU A 215 -21.66 2.32 -14.82
CA GLU A 215 -21.16 1.05 -14.28
C GLU A 215 -19.87 1.23 -13.47
N LEU A 216 -18.93 2.06 -13.95
CA LEU A 216 -17.72 2.40 -13.19
C LEU A 216 -18.04 3.27 -11.96
N ALA A 217 -19.05 4.15 -12.04
CA ALA A 217 -19.51 4.91 -10.89
C ALA A 217 -20.10 4.00 -9.79
N LEU A 218 -20.81 2.93 -10.18
CA LEU A 218 -21.28 1.89 -9.25
C LEU A 218 -20.11 1.06 -8.69
N CYS A 219 -19.13 0.69 -9.50
CA CYS A 219 -17.92 -0.01 -9.03
C CYS A 219 -17.10 0.87 -8.05
N LEU A 220 -17.05 2.19 -8.29
CA LEU A 220 -16.42 3.15 -7.39
C LEU A 220 -17.18 3.30 -6.07
N LEU A 221 -18.51 3.36 -6.10
CA LEU A 221 -19.34 3.35 -4.89
C LEU A 221 -19.14 2.05 -4.08
N ALA A 222 -19.03 0.91 -4.77
CA ALA A 222 -18.73 -0.38 -4.13
C ALA A 222 -17.32 -0.38 -3.50
N ALA A 223 -16.30 0.14 -4.21
CA ALA A 223 -14.94 0.29 -3.70
C ALA A 223 -14.90 1.12 -2.41
N TRP A 224 -15.51 2.32 -2.40
CA TRP A 224 -15.61 3.16 -1.21
C TRP A 224 -16.35 2.49 -0.05
N THR A 225 -17.45 1.79 -0.34
CA THR A 225 -18.22 1.05 0.68
C THR A 225 -17.39 -0.06 1.32
N ILE A 226 -16.64 -0.82 0.52
CA ILE A 226 -15.74 -1.88 1.01
C ILE A 226 -14.64 -1.25 1.87
N CYS A 227 -13.93 -0.24 1.37
CA CYS A 227 -12.86 0.45 2.09
C CYS A 227 -13.35 1.01 3.43
N TYR A 228 -14.55 1.63 3.46
CA TYR A 228 -15.18 2.12 4.69
C TYR A 228 -15.35 1.01 5.73
N PHE A 229 -15.97 -0.12 5.37
CA PHE A 229 -16.15 -1.24 6.31
C PHE A 229 -14.83 -1.89 6.73
N CYS A 230 -13.78 -1.83 5.91
CA CYS A 230 -12.45 -2.28 6.32
C CYS A 230 -11.89 -1.43 7.48
N ILE A 231 -12.09 -0.11 7.47
CA ILE A 231 -11.46 0.84 8.41
C ILE A 231 -12.36 1.37 9.54
N TRP A 232 -13.68 1.20 9.47
CA TRP A 232 -14.68 1.87 10.34
C TRP A 232 -14.48 1.77 11.86
N LYS A 233 -13.78 0.75 12.37
CA LYS A 233 -13.44 0.58 13.81
C LYS A 233 -11.94 0.77 14.09
N GLY A 234 -11.25 1.50 13.22
CA GLY A 234 -9.80 1.72 13.25
C GLY A 234 -9.01 0.42 13.20
N THR A 235 -7.87 0.40 13.90
CA THR A 235 -6.92 -0.73 13.95
C THR A 235 -7.56 -2.06 14.32
N LYS A 236 -8.66 -2.08 15.08
CA LYS A 236 -9.38 -3.32 15.43
C LYS A 236 -10.13 -3.96 14.26
N SER A 237 -10.52 -3.17 13.25
CA SER A 237 -11.09 -3.68 12.00
C SER A 237 -9.99 -3.97 10.99
N THR A 238 -9.12 -2.97 10.73
CA THR A 238 -8.00 -3.09 9.78
C THR A 238 -7.13 -4.29 10.10
N GLY A 239 -6.73 -4.47 11.37
CA GLY A 239 -5.92 -5.61 11.83
C GLY A 239 -6.54 -6.98 11.55
N LYS A 240 -7.87 -7.11 11.43
CA LYS A 240 -8.53 -8.36 11.02
C LYS A 240 -8.60 -8.53 9.51
N VAL A 241 -8.84 -7.46 8.78
CA VAL A 241 -8.90 -7.47 7.30
C VAL A 241 -7.54 -7.80 6.68
N VAL A 242 -6.44 -7.25 7.23
CA VAL A 242 -5.08 -7.45 6.69
C VAL A 242 -4.60 -8.90 6.71
N TYR A 243 -5.15 -9.76 7.57
CA TYR A 243 -4.87 -11.21 7.51
C TYR A 243 -5.24 -11.82 6.15
N VAL A 244 -6.25 -11.28 5.46
CA VAL A 244 -6.63 -11.70 4.11
C VAL A 244 -5.95 -10.81 3.07
N THR A 245 -6.09 -9.48 3.18
CA THR A 245 -5.65 -8.57 2.11
C THR A 245 -4.14 -8.49 1.93
N ALA A 246 -3.34 -8.71 2.98
CA ALA A 246 -1.88 -8.74 2.86
C ALA A 246 -1.32 -10.14 2.49
N THR A 247 -2.04 -11.24 2.79
CA THR A 247 -1.53 -12.60 2.54
C THR A 247 -2.00 -13.18 1.21
N PHE A 248 -3.23 -12.90 0.79
CA PHE A 248 -3.80 -13.41 -0.46
C PHE A 248 -2.99 -13.02 -1.71
N PRO A 249 -2.44 -11.79 -1.85
CA PRO A 249 -1.59 -11.44 -2.99
C PRO A 249 -0.36 -12.35 -3.12
N TYR A 250 0.28 -12.76 -2.03
CA TYR A 250 1.42 -13.69 -2.08
C TYR A 250 1.02 -15.07 -2.59
N ILE A 251 -0.13 -15.59 -2.17
CA ILE A 251 -0.65 -16.88 -2.63
C ILE A 251 -0.94 -16.82 -4.14
N MET A 252 -1.60 -15.74 -4.58
CA MET A 252 -1.87 -15.51 -6.00
C MET A 252 -0.60 -15.35 -6.83
N LEU A 253 0.37 -14.55 -6.36
CA LEU A 253 1.67 -14.38 -7.04
C LEU A 253 2.45 -15.69 -7.11
N MET A 254 2.39 -16.55 -6.10
CA MET A 254 3.02 -17.89 -6.13
C MET A 254 2.37 -18.79 -7.19
N ILE A 255 1.03 -18.81 -7.27
CA ILE A 255 0.29 -19.58 -8.29
C ILE A 255 0.63 -19.05 -9.70
N LEU A 256 0.62 -17.73 -9.89
CA LEU A 256 0.96 -17.08 -11.15
C LEU A 256 2.43 -17.29 -11.53
N LEU A 257 3.36 -17.33 -10.57
CA LEU A 257 4.77 -17.66 -10.80
C LEU A 257 4.92 -19.10 -11.30
N ILE A 258 4.33 -20.08 -10.61
CA ILE A 258 4.35 -21.50 -11.02
C ILE A 258 3.72 -21.66 -12.41
N ARG A 259 2.60 -20.96 -12.69
CA ARG A 259 2.00 -21.00 -14.01
C ARG A 259 2.87 -20.33 -15.07
N GLY A 260 3.50 -19.20 -14.73
CA GLY A 260 4.37 -18.43 -15.62
C GLY A 260 5.60 -19.22 -16.07
N VAL A 261 6.32 -19.85 -15.13
CA VAL A 261 7.52 -20.65 -15.47
C VAL A 261 7.22 -21.96 -16.20
N THR A 262 5.97 -22.44 -16.18
CA THR A 262 5.53 -23.64 -16.91
C THR A 262 4.95 -23.34 -18.30
N LEU A 263 4.92 -22.08 -18.74
CA LEU A 263 4.51 -21.70 -20.10
C LEU A 263 5.67 -21.86 -21.11
N PRO A 264 5.37 -22.26 -22.36
CA PRO A 264 6.38 -22.30 -23.42
C PRO A 264 6.95 -20.90 -23.68
N GLY A 265 8.27 -20.80 -23.82
CA GLY A 265 8.96 -19.52 -24.05
C GLY A 265 9.25 -18.68 -22.79
N ALA A 266 8.81 -19.10 -21.59
CA ALA A 266 9.02 -18.34 -20.35
C ALA A 266 10.49 -17.98 -20.07
N ALA A 267 11.43 -18.86 -20.45
CA ALA A 267 12.86 -18.63 -20.28
C ALA A 267 13.38 -17.40 -21.03
N GLU A 268 12.87 -17.11 -22.23
CA GLU A 268 13.28 -15.92 -22.99
C GLU A 268 12.76 -14.64 -22.35
N GLY A 269 11.54 -14.65 -21.81
CA GLY A 269 11.01 -13.52 -21.04
C GLY A 269 11.82 -13.21 -19.78
N ILE A 270 12.19 -14.26 -19.02
CA ILE A 270 13.04 -14.11 -17.82
C ILE A 270 14.44 -13.60 -18.19
N LYS A 271 15.04 -14.15 -19.25
CA LYS A 271 16.35 -13.71 -19.76
C LYS A 271 16.30 -12.26 -20.22
N PHE A 272 15.30 -11.86 -20.99
CA PHE A 272 15.12 -10.48 -21.46
C PHE A 272 14.89 -9.49 -20.31
N TYR A 273 14.18 -9.92 -19.25
CA TYR A 273 13.97 -9.11 -18.05
C TYR A 273 15.23 -8.94 -17.19
N LEU A 274 16.04 -9.99 -17.02
CA LEU A 274 17.18 -10.00 -16.08
C LEU A 274 18.55 -9.83 -16.73
N TYR A 275 18.68 -9.80 -18.06
CA TYR A 275 19.98 -9.57 -18.71
C TYR A 275 20.52 -8.19 -18.34
N PRO A 276 21.73 -8.09 -17.73
CA PRO A 276 22.21 -6.83 -17.19
C PRO A 276 22.94 -5.99 -18.26
N ASP A 277 22.36 -4.86 -18.64
CA ASP A 277 23.08 -3.84 -19.41
C ASP A 277 23.74 -2.84 -18.45
N LEU A 278 25.01 -3.09 -18.14
CA LEU A 278 25.81 -2.25 -17.24
C LEU A 278 26.06 -0.84 -17.80
N SER A 279 25.91 -0.60 -19.10
CA SER A 279 26.11 0.74 -19.69
C SER A 279 25.08 1.74 -19.16
N ARG A 280 23.85 1.28 -18.88
CA ARG A 280 22.76 2.08 -18.31
C ARG A 280 23.09 2.62 -16.92
N LEU A 281 24.00 2.01 -16.16
CA LEU A 281 24.38 2.50 -14.82
C LEU A 281 25.11 3.86 -14.84
N SER A 282 25.64 4.26 -16.00
CA SER A 282 26.24 5.59 -16.21
C SER A 282 25.20 6.71 -16.35
N ASP A 283 23.94 6.38 -16.63
CA ASP A 283 22.84 7.33 -16.77
C ASP A 283 22.28 7.71 -15.38
N PRO A 284 22.35 8.98 -14.95
CA PRO A 284 21.81 9.43 -13.68
C PRO A 284 20.31 9.15 -13.50
N GLN A 285 19.54 9.08 -14.60
CA GLN A 285 18.10 8.80 -14.54
C GLN A 285 17.82 7.41 -13.97
N VAL A 286 18.71 6.44 -14.19
CA VAL A 286 18.59 5.07 -13.63
C VAL A 286 18.64 5.10 -12.10
N TRP A 287 19.47 5.98 -11.52
CA TRP A 287 19.57 6.18 -10.07
C TRP A 287 18.36 6.96 -9.52
N VAL A 288 17.86 7.97 -10.25
CA VAL A 288 16.64 8.70 -9.89
C VAL A 288 15.41 7.78 -9.90
N ASP A 289 15.26 6.95 -10.92
CA ASP A 289 14.17 5.97 -11.03
C ASP A 289 14.26 4.92 -9.91
N ALA A 290 15.46 4.44 -9.56
CA ALA A 290 15.70 3.49 -8.47
C ALA A 290 15.36 4.07 -7.08
N GLY A 291 15.86 5.29 -6.78
CA GLY A 291 15.54 5.98 -5.54
C GLY A 291 14.05 6.28 -5.42
N THR A 292 13.43 6.82 -6.48
CA THR A 292 11.98 7.09 -6.53
C THR A 292 11.16 5.82 -6.28
N GLN A 293 11.57 4.68 -6.86
CA GLN A 293 10.89 3.40 -6.67
C GLN A 293 11.01 2.90 -5.23
N ILE A 294 12.14 3.10 -4.53
CA ILE A 294 12.27 2.74 -3.10
C ILE A 294 11.32 3.58 -2.23
N PHE A 295 11.32 4.92 -2.41
CA PHE A 295 10.44 5.79 -1.63
C PHE A 295 8.96 5.47 -1.82
N PHE A 296 8.54 5.28 -3.08
CA PHE A 296 7.19 4.91 -3.45
C PHE A 296 6.79 3.50 -3.00
N SER A 297 7.72 2.53 -3.05
CA SER A 297 7.46 1.14 -2.66
C SER A 297 7.37 0.95 -1.15
N TYR A 298 8.13 1.71 -0.36
CA TYR A 298 8.15 1.55 1.11
C TYR A 298 7.18 2.48 1.84
N ALA A 299 6.40 3.29 1.10
CA ALA A 299 5.48 4.31 1.64
C ALA A 299 6.14 5.27 2.65
N ILE A 300 7.45 5.49 2.51
CA ILE A 300 8.22 6.39 3.38
C ILE A 300 8.01 7.85 3.00
N CYS A 301 8.12 8.75 3.97
CA CYS A 301 7.86 10.19 3.84
C CYS A 301 6.39 10.55 3.55
N LEU A 302 5.47 9.60 3.71
CA LEU A 302 4.01 9.80 3.62
C LEU A 302 3.35 9.92 5.01
N GLY A 303 4.03 9.45 6.07
CA GLY A 303 3.50 9.47 7.43
C GLY A 303 2.56 8.32 7.77
N CYS A 304 2.27 7.42 6.82
CA CYS A 304 1.55 6.17 7.05
C CYS A 304 2.26 5.29 8.10
N LEU A 305 3.58 5.13 7.98
CA LEU A 305 4.40 4.37 8.94
C LEU A 305 4.39 5.00 10.34
N THR A 306 4.49 6.33 10.43
CA THR A 306 4.33 7.08 11.69
C THR A 306 2.95 6.83 12.31
N ALA A 307 1.89 6.86 11.50
CA ALA A 307 0.54 6.58 11.96
C ALA A 307 0.38 5.12 12.44
N LEU A 308 0.83 4.11 11.67
CA LEU A 308 0.76 2.69 12.06
C LEU A 308 1.60 2.41 13.32
N GLY A 309 2.79 3.00 13.42
CA GLY A 309 3.70 2.90 14.57
C GLY A 309 3.12 3.50 15.84
N SER A 310 2.31 4.56 15.75
CA SER A 310 1.68 5.22 16.91
C SER A 310 0.69 4.36 17.70
N TYR A 311 0.22 3.25 17.14
CA TYR A 311 -0.65 2.28 17.82
C TYR A 311 0.14 1.12 18.47
N ASN A 312 1.48 1.09 18.34
CA ASN A 312 2.32 0.13 19.06
C ASN A 312 2.48 0.52 20.53
N ASN A 313 2.73 -0.48 21.38
CA ASN A 313 3.14 -0.24 22.77
C ASN A 313 4.54 0.39 22.81
N TYR A 314 4.80 1.32 23.73
CA TYR A 314 6.09 2.02 23.84
C TYR A 314 7.30 1.06 23.93
N ASN A 315 7.18 -0.02 24.70
CA ASN A 315 8.22 -1.05 24.90
C ASN A 315 8.30 -2.10 23.77
N ASN A 316 7.54 -1.96 22.68
CA ASN A 316 7.64 -2.88 21.54
C ASN A 316 8.99 -2.69 20.83
N ASN A 317 9.67 -3.78 20.51
CA ASN A 317 10.84 -3.69 19.63
C ASN A 317 10.36 -3.44 18.20
N CYS A 318 10.63 -2.24 17.68
CA CYS A 318 10.31 -1.79 16.32
C CYS A 318 11.45 -1.98 15.31
N TYR A 319 12.64 -2.38 15.77
CA TYR A 319 13.78 -2.73 14.91
C TYR A 319 13.71 -4.19 14.43
N ARG A 320 13.14 -5.09 15.25
CA ARG A 320 12.94 -6.51 14.96
C ARG A 320 11.52 -6.81 14.49
#